data_AF-A0A2N3MYT8-F1
#
_entry.id   AF-A0A2N3MYT8-F1
#
_cell.length_a   1.000
_cell.length_b   1.000
_cell.length_c   1.000
_cell.angle_alpha   90.00
_cell.angle_beta   90.00
_cell.angle_gamma   90.00
#
_symmetry.space_group_name_H-M   'P 1'
#
loop_
_entity.id
_entity.type
_entity.pdbx_description
1 polymer ?
#
loop_
_entity_poly.entity_id
_entity_poly.type
_entity_poly.pdbx_seq_one_letter_code
_entity_poly.pdbx_strand_id
1 'polypeptide(L)'
;MAALLDRLTGIAESQMNNFRETWGSIDLHRMLRLIMIVGAYLLLRPYLVKLTGASQMEQHEREDAEAKKRAEISPNQMRGLRVAAEIPDADEVDTTTSADWGNKARKRQREVLKKMLEVEEKRLAELQEDDEDKDIEEFLVKEDK
;
A
#
# COMPACT_ATOMS: atom_id res chain seq x y z
N MET A 1 -25.42 -29.47 17.51
CA MET A 1 -25.87 -29.64 16.11
C MET A 1 -27.37 -29.35 15.97
N ALA A 2 -28.27 -30.07 16.64
CA ALA A 2 -29.73 -29.84 16.55
C ALA A 2 -30.17 -28.39 16.87
N ALA A 3 -29.65 -27.79 17.96
CA ALA A 3 -29.96 -26.41 18.32
C ALA A 3 -29.43 -25.34 17.35
N LEU A 4 -28.39 -25.67 16.56
CA LEU A 4 -27.89 -24.77 15.51
C LEU A 4 -28.77 -24.85 14.27
N LEU A 5 -29.21 -26.06 13.91
CA LEU A 5 -30.16 -26.25 12.81
C LEU A 5 -31.48 -25.55 13.10
N ASP A 6 -31.99 -25.65 14.33
CA ASP A 6 -33.23 -24.99 14.77
C ASP A 6 -33.14 -23.45 14.74
N ARG A 7 -31.97 -22.88 15.09
CA ARG A 7 -31.71 -21.45 14.93
C ARG A 7 -31.62 -21.04 13.47
N LEU A 8 -31.02 -21.87 12.61
CA LEU A 8 -30.90 -21.58 11.18
C LEU A 8 -32.26 -21.66 10.48
N THR A 9 -33.12 -22.63 10.84
CA THR A 9 -34.48 -22.72 10.31
C THR A 9 -35.33 -21.54 10.78
N GLY A 10 -35.26 -21.17 12.06
CA GLY A 10 -35.96 -19.97 12.56
C GLY A 10 -35.51 -18.67 11.89
N ILE A 11 -34.20 -18.52 11.64
CA ILE A 11 -33.68 -17.38 10.87
C ILE A 11 -34.19 -17.43 9.43
N ALA A 12 -34.12 -18.58 8.77
CA ALA A 12 -34.59 -18.73 7.39
C ALA A 12 -36.08 -18.40 7.23
N GLU A 13 -36.92 -18.87 8.16
CA GLU A 13 -38.35 -18.59 8.18
C GLU A 13 -38.64 -17.10 8.41
N SER A 14 -37.94 -16.47 9.36
CA SER A 14 -38.08 -15.02 9.61
C SER A 14 -37.70 -14.20 8.38
N GLN A 15 -36.61 -14.57 7.70
CA GLN A 15 -36.15 -13.89 6.50
C GLN A 15 -37.09 -14.12 5.32
N MET A 16 -37.61 -15.34 5.16
CA MET A 16 -38.60 -15.64 4.13
C MET A 16 -39.89 -14.85 4.34
N ASN A 17 -40.35 -14.73 5.58
CA ASN A 17 -41.51 -13.91 5.92
C ASN A 17 -41.25 -12.42 5.64
N ASN A 18 -40.07 -11.91 6.03
CA ASN A 18 -39.66 -10.53 5.73
C ASN A 18 -39.60 -10.27 4.22
N PHE A 19 -39.05 -11.19 3.42
CA PHE A 19 -39.04 -11.06 1.97
C PHE A 19 -40.45 -11.10 1.39
N ARG A 20 -41.28 -12.05 1.82
CA ARG A 20 -42.66 -12.15 1.34
C ARG A 20 -43.47 -10.89 1.63
N GLU A 21 -43.30 -10.30 2.80
CA GLU A 21 -43.95 -9.04 3.19
C GLU A 21 -43.40 -7.84 2.39
N THR A 22 -42.09 -7.79 2.19
CA THR A 22 -41.44 -6.75 1.39
C THR A 22 -41.88 -6.78 -0.07
N TRP A 23 -42.05 -7.97 -0.65
CA TRP A 23 -42.52 -8.13 -2.03
C TRP A 23 -44.03 -7.90 -2.16
N GLY A 24 -44.83 -8.24 -1.15
CA GLY A 24 -46.27 -8.01 -1.13
C GLY A 24 -46.67 -6.54 -0.92
N SER A 25 -45.82 -5.75 -0.28
CA SER A 25 -46.05 -4.33 0.01
C SER A 25 -45.37 -3.37 -0.98
N ILE A 26 -44.75 -3.89 -2.04
CA ILE A 26 -44.06 -3.03 -3.01
C ILE A 26 -45.08 -2.34 -3.92
N ASP A 27 -45.07 -1.01 -3.89
CA ASP A 27 -45.85 -0.20 -4.82
C ASP A 27 -45.18 -0.18 -6.22
N LEU A 28 -45.99 -0.02 -7.27
CA LEU A 28 -45.54 -0.01 -8.66
C LEU A 28 -44.48 1.09 -8.90
N HIS A 29 -44.66 2.26 -8.28
CA HIS A 29 -43.67 3.33 -8.36
C HIS A 29 -42.32 2.90 -7.75
N ARG A 30 -42.34 2.20 -6.61
CA ARG A 30 -41.11 1.74 -5.93
C ARG A 30 -40.39 0.68 -6.76
N MET A 31 -41.13 -0.24 -7.39
CA MET A 31 -40.59 -1.24 -8.29
C MET A 31 -39.93 -0.59 -9.52
N LEU A 32 -40.62 0.35 -10.18
CA LEU A 32 -40.06 1.07 -11.33
C LEU A 32 -38.81 1.86 -10.97
N ARG A 33 -38.79 2.55 -9.82
CA ARG A 33 -37.59 3.25 -9.33
C ARG A 33 -36.42 2.30 -9.15
N LEU A 34 -36.65 1.12 -8.58
CA LEU A 34 -35.59 0.12 -8.35
C LEU A 34 -35.04 -0.42 -9.67
N ILE A 35 -35.92 -0.76 -10.62
CA ILE A 35 -35.52 -1.20 -11.96
C ILE A 35 -34.72 -0.11 -12.68
N MET A 36 -35.13 1.16 -12.59
CA MET A 36 -34.39 2.27 -13.21
C MET A 36 -32.99 2.44 -12.61
N ILE A 37 -32.84 2.36 -11.29
CA ILE A 37 -31.53 2.48 -10.64
C ILE A 37 -30.62 1.29 -11.02
N VAL A 38 -31.13 0.07 -10.94
CA VAL A 38 -30.36 -1.15 -11.26
C VAL A 38 -30.01 -1.18 -12.75
N GLY A 39 -30.98 -0.89 -13.62
CA GLY A 39 -30.78 -0.80 -15.06
C GLY A 39 -29.77 0.29 -15.42
N ALA A 40 -29.89 1.48 -14.84
CA ALA A 40 -28.91 2.55 -15.04
C ALA A 40 -27.50 2.13 -14.58
N TYR A 41 -27.35 1.47 -13.43
CA TYR A 41 -26.05 0.98 -12.96
C TYR A 41 -25.44 -0.07 -13.89
N LEU A 42 -26.25 -1.04 -14.34
CA LEU A 42 -25.80 -2.08 -15.28
C LEU A 42 -25.32 -1.48 -16.60
N LEU A 43 -26.00 -0.45 -17.11
CA LEU A 43 -25.54 0.28 -18.30
C LEU A 43 -24.33 1.17 -18.00
N LEU A 44 -24.30 1.88 -16.87
CA LEU A 44 -23.24 2.84 -16.53
C LEU A 44 -21.90 2.14 -16.25
N ARG A 45 -21.92 0.99 -15.57
CA ARG A 45 -20.72 0.23 -15.15
C ARG A 45 -19.72 -0.04 -16.28
N PRO A 46 -20.07 -0.62 -17.45
CA PRO A 46 -19.11 -0.89 -18.51
C PRO A 46 -18.44 0.39 -19.05
N TYR A 47 -19.14 1.52 -19.07
CA TYR A 47 -18.55 2.79 -19.51
C TYR A 47 -17.60 3.37 -18.46
N LEU A 48 -17.98 3.30 -17.17
CA LEU A 48 -17.08 3.69 -16.08
C LEU A 48 -15.80 2.86 -16.09
N VAL A 49 -15.91 1.54 -16.27
CA VAL A 49 -14.74 0.64 -16.35
C VAL A 49 -13.87 0.94 -17.57
N LYS A 50 -14.45 1.34 -18.70
CA LYS A 50 -13.65 1.77 -19.87
C LYS A 50 -12.86 3.06 -19.60
N LEU A 51 -13.43 3.99 -18.85
CA LEU A 51 -12.76 5.25 -18.51
C LEU A 51 -11.68 5.07 -17.43
N THR A 52 -11.94 4.27 -16.40
CA THR A 52 -10.98 4.02 -15.31
C THR A 52 -10.02 2.88 -15.60
N GLY A 53 -10.30 2.05 -16.61
CA GLY A 53 -9.49 0.89 -16.97
C GLY A 53 -8.08 1.27 -17.43
N ALA A 54 -7.94 2.38 -18.17
CA ALA A 54 -6.65 2.89 -18.61
C ALA A 54 -5.77 3.33 -17.42
N SER A 55 -6.35 4.05 -16.46
CA SER A 55 -5.63 4.47 -15.25
C SER A 55 -5.30 3.31 -14.32
N GLN A 56 -6.15 2.28 -14.26
CA GLN A 56 -5.88 1.07 -13.45
C GLN A 56 -4.79 0.20 -14.08
N MET A 57 -4.79 0.03 -15.41
CA MET A 57 -3.71 -0.66 -16.10
C MET A 57 -2.37 0.05 -15.91
N GLU A 58 -2.35 1.39 -16.02
CA GLU A 58 -1.13 2.17 -15.77
C GLU A 58 -0.65 2.04 -14.31
N GLN A 59 -1.56 2.01 -13.33
CA GLN A 59 -1.22 1.77 -11.94
C GLN A 59 -0.68 0.35 -11.71
N HIS A 60 -1.32 -0.67 -12.29
CA HIS A 60 -0.85 -2.04 -12.20
C HIS A 60 0.51 -2.23 -12.90
N GLU A 61 0.75 -1.59 -14.04
CA GLU A 61 2.05 -1.61 -14.71
C GLU A 61 3.13 -0.88 -13.90
N ARG A 62 2.80 0.23 -13.25
CA ARG A 62 3.72 0.93 -12.33
C ARG A 62 4.01 0.11 -11.09
N GLU A 63 3.01 -0.52 -10.50
CA GLU A 63 3.17 -1.43 -9.36
C GLU A 63 3.99 -2.67 -9.73
N ASP A 64 3.78 -3.23 -10.92
CA ASP A 64 4.56 -4.35 -11.44
C ASP A 64 5.99 -3.95 -11.80
N ALA A 65 6.20 -2.75 -12.34
CA ALA A 65 7.53 -2.20 -12.61
C ALA A 65 8.27 -1.86 -11.32
N GLU A 66 7.58 -1.32 -10.31
CA GLU A 66 8.13 -1.12 -8.97
C GLU A 66 8.39 -2.46 -8.27
N ALA A 67 7.53 -3.47 -8.44
CA ALA A 67 7.75 -4.80 -7.90
C ALA A 67 8.95 -5.48 -8.58
N LYS A 68 9.14 -5.30 -9.88
CA LYS A 68 10.32 -5.75 -10.63
C LYS A 68 11.58 -5.02 -10.20
N LYS A 69 11.53 -3.69 -10.03
CA LYS A 69 12.65 -2.90 -9.48
C LYS A 69 12.97 -3.28 -8.03
N ARG A 70 11.95 -3.56 -7.21
CA ARG A 70 12.12 -4.08 -5.84
C ARG A 70 12.59 -5.53 -5.80
N ALA A 71 12.36 -6.30 -6.87
CA ALA A 71 12.90 -7.64 -7.04
C ALA A 71 14.35 -7.61 -7.58
N GLU A 72 14.72 -6.59 -8.35
CA GLU A 72 16.11 -6.28 -8.73
C GLU A 72 16.93 -5.76 -7.53
N ILE A 73 16.29 -5.12 -6.54
CA ILE A 73 16.87 -4.91 -5.21
C ILE A 73 16.97 -6.28 -4.54
N SER A 74 18.13 -6.91 -4.72
CA SER A 74 18.53 -8.10 -3.99
C SER A 74 18.26 -7.91 -2.49
N PRO A 75 17.60 -8.86 -1.80
CA PRO A 75 17.34 -8.79 -0.36
C PRO A 75 18.58 -8.46 0.50
N ASN A 76 19.79 -8.74 0.00
CA ASN A 76 21.05 -8.41 0.66
C ASN A 76 21.37 -6.90 0.71
N GLN A 77 20.87 -6.09 -0.23
CA GLN A 77 21.17 -4.64 -0.27
C GLN A 77 20.44 -3.88 0.85
N MET A 78 19.27 -4.35 1.29
CA MET A 78 18.51 -3.74 2.39
C MET A 78 19.05 -4.03 3.79
N ARG A 79 20.09 -4.85 3.91
CA ARG A 79 20.67 -5.23 5.21
C ARG A 79 21.80 -4.30 5.68
N GLY A 80 22.36 -3.48 4.79
CA GLY A 80 23.53 -2.63 5.08
C GLY A 80 23.22 -1.20 5.50
N LEU A 81 21.96 -0.80 5.52
CA LEU A 81 21.55 0.57 5.75
C LEU A 81 21.12 0.79 7.21
N ARG A 82 22.11 1.19 8.00
CA ARG A 82 21.97 1.84 9.30
C ARG A 82 23.07 2.89 9.41
N VAL A 83 22.74 4.17 9.26
CA VAL A 83 23.51 5.31 9.78
C VAL A 83 22.55 6.27 10.49
N ALA A 84 23.00 6.63 11.67
CA ALA A 84 22.46 7.57 12.63
C ALA A 84 21.61 8.72 12.06
N ALA A 85 20.43 8.86 12.64
CA ALA A 85 19.84 10.17 12.88
C ALA A 85 19.18 10.06 14.26
N GLU A 86 20.00 10.26 15.29
CA GLU A 86 19.53 10.56 16.64
C GLU A 86 18.77 11.90 16.57
N ILE A 87 17.49 11.87 16.93
CA ILE A 87 16.76 13.05 17.42
C ILE A 87 16.10 12.55 18.72
N PRO A 88 16.34 13.24 19.84
CA PRO A 88 16.17 12.69 21.18
C PRO A 88 14.71 12.41 21.53
N ASP A 89 14.50 11.38 22.33
CA ASP A 89 13.28 11.16 23.07
C ASP A 89 13.03 12.37 23.99
N ALA A 90 11.89 13.02 23.80
CA ALA A 90 11.26 13.88 24.80
C ALA A 90 9.83 13.40 24.96
N ASP A 91 9.59 12.83 26.13
CA ASP A 91 8.33 12.34 26.65
C ASP A 91 7.19 13.37 26.65
N GLU A 92 5.98 12.82 26.82
CA GLU A 92 4.83 13.45 27.49
C GLU A 92 4.04 14.50 26.68
N VAL A 93 2.84 14.12 26.20
CA VAL A 93 1.54 14.42 26.84
C VAL A 93 0.43 13.78 25.99
N ASP A 94 -0.40 13.01 26.69
CA ASP A 94 -1.67 12.41 26.29
C ASP A 94 -2.67 13.43 25.72
N THR A 95 -3.19 13.18 24.52
CA THR A 95 -4.62 13.42 24.23
C THR A 95 -5.12 12.37 23.24
N THR A 96 -5.80 11.37 23.78
CA THR A 96 -6.81 10.60 23.06
C THR A 96 -7.72 11.51 22.21
N THR A 97 -8.13 10.97 21.05
CA THR A 97 -9.15 11.44 20.08
C THR A 97 -8.65 12.11 18.77
N SER A 98 -8.83 11.37 17.66
CA SER A 98 -9.18 11.84 16.30
C SER A 98 -8.16 11.93 15.15
N ALA A 99 -6.93 11.38 15.20
CA ALA A 99 -6.02 11.45 14.03
C ALA A 99 -5.01 10.28 13.80
N ASP A 100 -5.44 9.01 13.91
CA ASP A 100 -4.51 7.85 13.80
C ASP A 100 -4.30 7.25 12.39
N TRP A 101 -5.04 7.69 11.37
CA TRP A 101 -4.97 7.09 10.03
C TRP A 101 -3.70 7.42 9.24
N GLY A 102 -2.95 8.45 9.66
CA GLY A 102 -1.73 8.90 8.97
C GLY A 102 -0.40 8.52 9.64
N ASN A 103 -0.44 8.01 10.87
CA ASN A 103 0.78 7.86 11.67
C ASN A 103 1.70 6.74 11.16
N LYS A 104 1.11 5.61 10.76
CA LYS A 104 1.82 4.48 10.17
C LYS A 104 2.40 4.79 8.78
N ALA A 105 1.73 5.64 7.99
CA ALA A 105 2.23 6.09 6.69
C ALA A 105 3.43 7.05 6.84
N ARG A 106 3.34 8.02 7.75
CA ARG A 106 4.45 8.93 8.09
C ARG A 106 5.67 8.21 8.62
N LYS A 107 5.47 7.17 9.45
CA LYS A 107 6.56 6.32 9.94
C LYS A 107 7.28 5.57 8.80
N ARG A 108 6.53 4.99 7.86
CA ARG A 108 7.10 4.30 6.68
C ARG A 108 7.83 5.25 5.72
N GLN A 109 7.33 6.47 5.53
CA GLN A 109 8.00 7.49 4.70
C GLN A 109 9.35 7.91 5.29
N ARG A 110 9.45 8.04 6.62
CA ARG A 110 10.71 8.36 7.31
C ARG A 110 11.72 7.22 7.22
N GLU A 111 11.27 5.97 7.30
CA GLU A 111 12.13 4.79 7.11
C GLU A 111 12.68 4.68 5.68
N VAL A 112 11.91 5.08 4.66
CA VAL A 112 12.38 5.11 3.26
C VAL A 112 13.40 6.23 3.03
N LEU A 113 13.14 7.44 3.55
CA LEU A 113 14.08 8.58 3.48
C LEU A 113 15.42 8.27 4.14
N LYS A 114 15.40 7.65 5.33
CA LYS A 114 16.62 7.19 6.02
C LYS A 114 17.37 6.16 5.18
N LYS A 115 16.64 5.25 4.53
CA LYS A 115 17.21 4.26 3.62
C LYS A 115 17.63 4.78 2.24
N MET A 116 17.44 6.06 1.93
CA MET A 116 17.99 6.63 0.70
C MET A 116 19.23 7.46 1.04
N LEU A 117 19.19 8.21 2.13
CA LEU A 117 20.30 9.01 2.62
C LEU A 117 21.55 8.15 2.92
N GLU A 118 21.36 7.02 3.56
CA GLU A 118 22.46 6.11 3.91
C GLU A 118 23.03 5.34 2.68
N VAL A 119 22.29 5.25 1.55
CA VAL A 119 22.85 4.73 0.28
C VAL A 119 23.74 5.78 -0.36
N GLU A 120 23.32 7.04 -0.30
CA GLU A 120 24.03 8.18 -0.87
C GLU A 120 25.33 8.47 -0.11
N GLU A 121 25.30 8.35 1.22
CA GLU A 121 26.50 8.48 2.07
C GLU A 121 27.54 7.40 1.78
N LYS A 122 27.11 6.15 1.56
CA LYS A 122 28.03 5.07 1.19
C LYS A 122 28.61 5.22 -0.20
N ARG A 123 27.80 5.69 -1.15
CA ARG A 123 28.29 5.99 -2.51
C ARG A 123 29.30 7.13 -2.50
N LEU A 124 29.14 8.11 -1.61
CA LEU A 124 30.11 9.19 -1.42
C LEU A 124 31.41 8.70 -0.78
N ALA A 125 31.33 7.77 0.18
CA ALA A 125 32.49 7.18 0.82
C ALA A 125 33.32 6.33 -0.18
N GLU A 126 32.67 5.53 -1.02
CA GLU A 126 33.35 4.75 -2.08
C GLU A 126 34.06 5.65 -3.11
N LEU A 127 33.51 6.83 -3.41
CA LEU A 127 34.15 7.81 -4.30
C LEU A 127 35.33 8.54 -3.64
N GLN A 128 35.33 8.70 -2.32
CA GLN A 128 36.44 9.31 -1.58
C GLN A 128 37.59 8.32 -1.39
N GLU A 129 37.30 7.05 -1.11
CA GLU A 129 38.33 6.00 -1.04
C GLU A 129 38.99 5.76 -2.42
N ASP A 130 38.22 5.81 -3.51
CA ASP A 130 38.77 5.72 -4.88
C ASP A 130 39.69 6.90 -5.25
N ASP A 131 39.57 8.06 -4.60
CA ASP A 131 40.46 9.22 -4.83
C ASP A 131 41.71 9.15 -3.92
N GLU A 132 41.58 8.63 -2.69
CA GLU A 132 42.72 8.37 -1.80
C GLU A 132 43.64 7.24 -2.31
N ASP A 133 43.09 6.20 -2.97
CA ASP A 133 43.89 5.13 -3.59
C ASP A 133 44.61 5.59 -4.87
N LYS A 134 44.01 6.46 -5.67
CA LYS A 134 44.67 7.07 -6.84
C LYS A 134 45.87 7.93 -6.42
N ASP A 135 45.75 8.64 -5.30
CA ASP A 135 46.85 9.42 -4.74
C ASP A 135 48.00 8.53 -4.20
N ILE A 136 47.73 7.26 -3.87
CA ILE A 136 48.75 6.27 -3.43
C ILE A 136 49.40 5.55 -4.63
N GLU A 137 48.65 5.30 -5.72
CA GLU A 137 49.19 4.72 -6.96
C GLU A 137 50.31 5.56 -7.57
N GLU A 138 50.26 6.89 -7.43
CA GLU A 138 51.34 7.79 -7.85
C GLU A 138 52.67 7.53 -7.10
N PHE A 139 52.60 7.03 -5.86
CA PHE A 139 53.76 6.68 -5.03
C PHE A 139 54.23 5.23 -5.17
N LEU A 140 53.52 4.38 -5.92
CA LEU A 140 53.82 2.95 -6.11
C LEU A 140 54.49 2.64 -7.45
N VAL A 141 55.13 3.64 -8.08
CA VAL A 141 56.18 3.41 -9.09
C VAL A 141 57.36 2.74 -8.39
N LYS A 142 57.27 1.41 -8.41
CA LYS A 142 58.27 0.42 -8.05
C LYS A 142 59.69 0.87 -8.39
N GLU A 143 60.51 1.06 -7.36
CA GLU A 143 61.97 0.91 -7.46
C GLU A 143 62.27 -0.53 -7.90
N ASP A 144 62.23 -0.80 -9.20
CA ASP A 144 62.97 -1.93 -9.80
C ASP A 144 64.28 -1.35 -10.38
N LYS A 145 65.33 -1.34 -9.56
CA LYS A 145 66.73 -1.18 -9.98
C LYS A 145 67.61 -2.18 -9.25
#